data_AF-A0A496WZ74-F1
#
_entry.id   AF-A0A496WZ74-F1
#
_cell.length_a   1.000
_cell.length_b   1.000
_cell.length_c   1.000
_cell.angle_alpha   90.00
_cell.angle_beta   90.00
_cell.angle_gamma   90.00
#
_symmetry.space_group_name_H-M   'P 1'
#
loop_
_entity.id
_entity.type
_entity.pdbx_description
1 polymer ?
#
loop_
_entity_poly.entity_id
_entity_poly.type
_entity_poly.pdbx_seq_one_letter_code
_entity_poly.pdbx_strand_id
1 'polypeptide(L)'
;LHLDPVRARRYKFGSTLIHGLNGSLRAIDLATSKMVNPIMLREISIQFVKPVFQEETVEVFIGKLSVDKISIELHKDGKRVQIIDISFEVLKDTTPNMRYSTYWKGGLANPQELLIEDIGDLRGELKLQWDELAFEAVFPSLKKMIPDVQCSTLLGTTKIVGMICPGLNSVYASLRLKFRASSENSVSSLNYRVVSSDARFSRVVMSIHNSVGEGEIEAFFRPPPVQQATYTSICGLLNDNRFAGRNALIIGGSRGIGEVIAKLLAAGGANSVITYANGKEDADCVEKEITQSGGCCKVVPYNVLSGERNIVFNAFEGMITHIYYLASPLVGKSDSALWDHAAFSNYCRYYVQGLADLLAPLVQNKDYRRSDLAIFVPSTVFLNEAGQGFGEYVAAKSAAEVFCTQVRLKCPSWTLEVPRLPRLLTDQTSAVVNARPLETAKTILEYL
;
A
#
# COMPACT_ATOMS: atom_id res chain seq x y z
N LEU A 1 2.34 -6.25 3.40
CA LEU A 1 1.45 -5.13 3.80
C LEU A 1 1.76 -4.64 5.21
N HIS A 2 1.79 -5.50 6.22
CA HIS A 2 1.77 -5.04 7.61
C HIS A 2 3.14 -4.77 8.24
N LEU A 3 4.22 -5.41 7.78
CA LEU A 3 5.52 -5.39 8.47
C LEU A 3 6.63 -4.64 7.72
N ASP A 4 6.50 -4.51 6.41
CA ASP A 4 7.56 -3.99 5.55
C ASP A 4 7.06 -2.71 4.87
N PRO A 5 7.51 -1.52 5.30
CA PRO A 5 7.09 -0.25 4.71
C PRO A 5 7.56 -0.09 3.26
N VAL A 6 8.70 -0.68 2.88
CA VAL A 6 9.22 -0.64 1.51
C VAL A 6 8.32 -1.43 0.57
N ARG A 7 7.89 -2.64 0.96
CA ARG A 7 6.88 -3.39 0.21
C ARG A 7 5.52 -2.72 0.27
N ALA A 8 5.10 -2.21 1.43
CA ALA A 8 3.79 -1.60 1.64
C ALA A 8 3.53 -0.42 0.68
N ARG A 9 4.56 0.37 0.39
CA ARG A 9 4.50 1.52 -0.53
C ARG A 9 4.07 1.18 -1.96
N ARG A 10 4.22 -0.09 -2.36
CA ARG A 10 3.86 -0.59 -3.70
C ARG A 10 2.39 -1.00 -3.81
N TYR A 11 1.68 -1.09 -2.69
CA TYR A 11 0.24 -1.41 -2.68
C TYR A 11 -0.61 -0.14 -2.61
N LYS A 12 -1.91 -0.28 -2.89
CA LYS A 12 -2.91 0.81 -2.92
C LYS A 12 -2.89 1.74 -1.69
N PHE A 13 -2.55 1.22 -0.51
CA PHE A 13 -2.53 2.01 0.73
C PHE A 13 -1.25 2.85 0.88
N GLY A 14 -0.16 2.49 0.18
CA GLY A 14 1.11 3.21 0.20
C GLY A 14 1.89 3.20 1.53
N SER A 15 1.38 2.53 2.57
CA SER A 15 2.01 2.44 3.89
C SER A 15 1.55 1.17 4.63
N THR A 16 2.17 0.87 5.77
CA THR A 16 1.86 -0.29 6.60
C THR A 16 0.52 -0.11 7.32
N LEU A 17 -0.29 -1.18 7.32
CA LEU A 17 -1.58 -1.24 8.00
C LEU A 17 -1.50 -2.10 9.26
N ILE A 18 -2.38 -1.83 10.23
CA ILE A 18 -2.58 -2.74 11.36
C ILE A 18 -2.97 -4.14 10.85
N HIS A 19 -2.56 -5.17 11.57
CA HIS A 19 -2.77 -6.56 11.18
C HIS A 19 -4.21 -6.98 11.45
N GLY A 20 -4.91 -7.49 10.44
CA GLY A 20 -6.19 -8.21 10.55
C GLY A 20 -7.10 -7.75 11.70
N LEU A 21 -7.34 -8.65 12.66
CA LEU A 21 -8.21 -8.38 13.82
C LEU A 21 -7.54 -7.61 14.97
N ASN A 22 -6.27 -7.19 14.90
CA ASN A 22 -5.58 -6.59 16.05
C ASN A 22 -6.30 -5.34 16.59
N GLY A 23 -6.79 -4.48 15.70
CA GLY A 23 -7.61 -3.32 16.10
C GLY A 23 -8.90 -3.75 16.79
N SER A 24 -9.56 -4.79 16.26
CA SER A 24 -10.77 -5.36 16.85
C SER A 24 -10.52 -5.93 18.23
N LEU A 25 -9.50 -6.78 18.38
CA LEU A 25 -9.15 -7.42 19.63
C LEU A 25 -8.76 -6.39 20.69
N ARG A 26 -8.02 -5.34 20.33
CA ARG A 26 -7.72 -4.23 21.25
C ARG A 26 -8.99 -3.50 21.68
N ALA A 27 -9.91 -3.21 20.76
CA ALA A 27 -11.16 -2.53 21.09
C ALA A 27 -12.06 -3.39 21.99
N ILE A 28 -12.10 -4.71 21.77
CA ILE A 28 -12.82 -5.67 22.61
C ILE A 28 -12.16 -5.82 23.97
N ASP A 29 -10.82 -5.84 24.04
CA ASP A 29 -10.05 -5.82 25.28
C ASP A 29 -10.39 -4.59 26.13
N LEU A 30 -10.44 -3.40 25.51
CA LEU A 30 -10.90 -2.17 26.18
C LEU A 30 -12.35 -2.26 26.64
N ALA A 31 -13.25 -2.84 25.85
CA ALA A 31 -14.65 -2.99 26.24
C ALA A 31 -14.86 -3.97 27.40
N THR A 32 -14.17 -5.11 27.36
CA THR A 32 -14.24 -6.16 28.39
C THR A 32 -13.57 -5.75 29.69
N SER A 33 -12.58 -4.84 29.66
CA SER A 33 -12.01 -4.26 30.89
C SER A 33 -13.02 -3.51 31.77
N LYS A 34 -14.16 -3.10 31.18
CA LYS A 34 -15.27 -2.43 31.88
C LYS A 34 -16.36 -3.40 32.36
N MET A 35 -16.22 -4.69 32.08
CA MET A 35 -17.19 -5.72 32.48
C MET A 35 -16.79 -6.33 33.83
N VAL A 36 -17.80 -6.71 34.62
CA VAL A 36 -17.59 -7.31 35.95
C VAL A 36 -17.40 -8.82 35.86
N ASN A 37 -18.26 -9.47 35.08
CA ASN A 37 -18.29 -10.92 34.95
C ASN A 37 -17.80 -11.34 33.57
N PRO A 38 -17.11 -12.48 33.45
CA PRO A 38 -16.76 -13.05 32.16
C PRO A 38 -17.96 -13.27 31.26
N ILE A 39 -17.71 -13.29 29.95
CA ILE A 39 -18.75 -13.45 28.95
C ILE A 39 -18.39 -14.57 27.98
N MET A 40 -19.43 -15.24 27.49
CA MET A 40 -19.34 -16.15 26.36
C MET A 40 -19.94 -15.47 25.15
N LEU A 41 -19.16 -15.30 24.08
CA LEU A 41 -19.68 -14.71 22.84
C LEU A 41 -20.77 -15.63 22.28
N ARG A 42 -21.88 -15.04 21.80
CA ARG A 42 -22.94 -15.72 21.05
C ARG A 42 -22.86 -15.38 19.57
N GLU A 43 -22.62 -14.12 19.26
CA GLU A 43 -22.36 -13.65 17.91
C GLU A 43 -21.37 -12.50 17.95
N ILE A 44 -20.48 -12.45 16.97
CA ILE A 44 -19.60 -11.32 16.71
C ILE A 44 -19.62 -11.00 15.22
N SER A 45 -19.87 -9.72 14.91
CA SER A 45 -19.82 -9.17 13.56
C SER A 45 -18.81 -8.04 13.54
N ILE A 46 -17.84 -8.11 12.62
CA ILE A 46 -16.78 -7.11 12.44
C ILE A 46 -16.83 -6.62 11.00
N GLN A 47 -16.84 -5.31 10.81
CA GLN A 47 -16.73 -4.68 9.49
C GLN A 47 -15.53 -3.74 9.46
N PHE A 48 -14.66 -3.92 8.47
CA PHE A 48 -13.51 -3.06 8.21
C PHE A 48 -13.88 -2.05 7.13
N VAL A 49 -14.25 -0.83 7.54
CA VAL A 49 -14.77 0.21 6.65
C VAL A 49 -13.64 0.94 5.93
N LYS A 50 -12.56 1.26 6.67
CA LYS A 50 -11.39 1.98 6.16
C LYS A 50 -10.11 1.40 6.74
N PRO A 51 -8.97 1.51 6.02
CA PRO A 51 -7.68 1.10 6.57
C PRO A 51 -7.31 1.94 7.79
N VAL A 52 -6.62 1.32 8.73
CA VAL A 52 -5.95 1.98 9.86
C VAL A 52 -4.46 1.73 9.69
N PHE A 53 -3.68 2.80 9.63
CA PHE A 53 -2.24 2.75 9.45
C PHE A 53 -1.54 2.57 10.79
N GLN A 54 -0.28 2.12 10.75
CA GLN A 54 0.54 2.09 11.95
C GLN A 54 0.78 3.51 12.47
N GLU A 55 0.93 3.63 13.79
CA GLU A 55 1.15 4.89 14.51
C GLU A 55 -0.01 5.90 14.46
N GLU A 56 -1.15 5.53 13.86
CA GLU A 56 -2.35 6.36 13.92
C GLU A 56 -3.06 6.22 15.27
N THR A 57 -3.52 7.36 15.80
CA THR A 57 -4.43 7.40 16.94
C THR A 57 -5.84 7.10 16.47
N VAL A 58 -6.50 6.14 17.13
CA VAL A 58 -7.88 5.74 16.85
C VAL A 58 -8.71 5.86 18.11
N GLU A 59 -9.85 6.54 17.98
CA GLU A 59 -10.81 6.71 19.06
C GLU A 59 -11.76 5.51 19.10
N VAL A 60 -12.03 4.99 20.30
CA VAL A 60 -12.89 3.81 20.51
C VAL A 60 -14.15 4.21 21.27
N PHE A 61 -15.31 4.05 20.63
CA PHE A 61 -16.62 4.32 21.19
C PHE A 61 -17.32 3.00 21.51
N ILE A 62 -17.78 2.83 22.75
CA ILE A 62 -18.45 1.61 23.20
C ILE A 62 -19.88 1.97 23.56
N GLY A 63 -20.83 1.48 22.77
CA GLY A 63 -22.27 1.63 22.99
C GLY A 63 -22.88 0.35 23.55
N LYS A 64 -23.66 0.46 24.62
CA LYS A 64 -24.48 -0.65 25.12
C LYS A 64 -25.83 -0.64 24.39
N LEU A 65 -26.15 -1.72 23.68
CA LEU A 65 -27.40 -1.85 22.94
C LEU A 65 -28.49 -2.53 23.79
N SER A 66 -28.10 -3.52 24.58
CA SER A 66 -28.97 -4.22 25.54
C SER A 66 -28.12 -4.79 26.68
N VAL A 67 -28.71 -5.60 27.56
CA VAL A 67 -27.98 -6.24 28.68
C VAL A 67 -26.92 -7.23 28.17
N ASP A 68 -27.17 -7.84 27.01
CA ASP A 68 -26.44 -8.94 26.39
C ASP A 68 -25.83 -8.55 25.03
N LYS A 69 -25.86 -7.26 24.66
CA LYS A 69 -25.34 -6.78 23.37
C LYS A 69 -24.61 -5.44 23.49
N ILE A 70 -23.44 -5.36 22.87
CA ILE A 70 -22.66 -4.13 22.73
C ILE A 70 -22.31 -3.88 21.26
N SER A 71 -22.10 -2.61 20.93
CA SER A 71 -21.51 -2.17 19.67
C SER A 71 -20.28 -1.33 19.98
N ILE A 72 -19.19 -1.56 19.24
CA ILE A 72 -17.93 -0.85 19.38
C ILE A 72 -17.59 -0.24 18.02
N GLU A 73 -17.39 1.06 17.99
CA GLU A 73 -16.98 1.80 16.79
C GLU A 73 -15.58 2.36 16.98
N LEU A 74 -14.75 2.20 15.95
CA LEU A 74 -13.43 2.83 15.89
C LEU A 74 -13.50 3.99 14.91
N HIS A 75 -12.94 5.13 15.29
CA HIS A 75 -12.94 6.35 14.49
C HIS A 75 -11.53 6.94 14.36
N LYS A 76 -11.25 7.50 13.19
CA LYS A 76 -10.01 8.20 12.86
C LYS A 76 -10.38 9.51 12.18
N ASP A 77 -9.94 10.63 12.75
CA ASP A 77 -10.30 11.99 12.31
C ASP A 77 -11.83 12.17 12.13
N GLY A 78 -12.62 11.68 13.10
CA GLY A 78 -14.09 11.71 13.05
C GLY A 78 -14.74 10.81 12.00
N LYS A 79 -13.96 10.01 11.26
CA LYS A 79 -14.45 9.04 10.28
C LYS A 79 -14.40 7.64 10.87
N ARG A 80 -15.51 6.92 10.77
CA ARG A 80 -15.60 5.52 11.19
C ARG A 80 -14.71 4.62 10.34
N VAL A 81 -13.84 3.85 10.98
CA VAL A 81 -12.90 2.92 10.32
C VAL A 81 -13.27 1.45 10.54
N GLN A 82 -13.92 1.14 11.66
CA GLN A 82 -14.36 -0.22 11.98
C GLN A 82 -15.60 -0.23 12.87
N ILE A 83 -16.42 -1.28 12.69
CA ILE A 83 -17.63 -1.56 13.48
C ILE A 83 -17.53 -2.97 14.01
N ILE A 84 -17.85 -3.16 15.29
CA ILE A 84 -17.85 -4.44 15.97
C ILE A 84 -19.15 -4.57 16.76
N ASP A 85 -20.01 -5.49 16.37
CA ASP A 85 -21.22 -5.82 17.12
C ASP A 85 -21.05 -7.16 17.79
N ILE A 86 -21.39 -7.23 19.08
CA ILE A 86 -21.22 -8.43 19.89
C ILE A 86 -22.50 -8.71 20.66
N SER A 87 -23.03 -9.93 20.53
CA SER A 87 -23.96 -10.50 21.50
C SER A 87 -23.25 -11.55 22.35
N PHE A 88 -23.60 -11.63 23.63
CA PHE A 88 -22.92 -12.49 24.58
C PHE A 88 -23.84 -12.93 25.72
N GLU A 89 -23.45 -14.02 26.38
CA GLU A 89 -24.03 -14.46 27.65
C GLU A 89 -23.06 -14.18 28.78
N VAL A 90 -23.56 -13.76 29.94
CA VAL A 90 -22.74 -13.55 31.13
C VAL A 90 -22.51 -14.90 31.83
N LEU A 91 -21.26 -15.22 32.10
CA LEU A 91 -20.85 -16.40 32.86
C LEU A 91 -20.93 -16.11 34.36
N LYS A 92 -21.26 -17.15 35.15
CA LYS A 92 -21.42 -17.03 36.61
C LYS A 92 -20.09 -17.01 37.37
N ASP A 93 -19.09 -17.72 36.86
CA ASP A 93 -17.81 -17.94 37.54
C ASP A 93 -16.63 -17.45 36.68
N THR A 94 -15.82 -18.37 36.15
CA THR A 94 -14.58 -18.09 35.43
C THR A 94 -14.69 -18.39 33.93
N THR A 95 -13.76 -17.86 33.14
CA THR A 95 -13.61 -18.24 31.74
C THR A 95 -13.05 -19.67 31.64
N PRO A 96 -13.65 -20.53 30.79
CA PRO A 96 -13.03 -21.80 30.43
C PRO A 96 -11.69 -21.57 29.71
N ASN A 97 -10.61 -22.06 30.30
CA ASN A 97 -9.29 -22.10 29.67
C ASN A 97 -9.18 -23.31 28.72
N MET A 98 -8.36 -23.18 27.67
CA MET A 98 -8.10 -24.28 26.76
C MET A 98 -7.21 -25.33 27.47
N ARG A 99 -7.57 -26.62 27.37
CA ARG A 99 -6.84 -27.70 28.08
C ARG A 99 -5.40 -27.92 27.61
N TYR A 100 -5.07 -27.49 26.39
CA TYR A 100 -3.74 -27.65 25.81
C TYR A 100 -3.32 -26.36 25.12
N SER A 101 -2.18 -25.80 25.50
CA SER A 101 -1.52 -24.77 24.69
C SER A 101 -0.83 -25.42 23.51
N THR A 102 -1.11 -24.92 22.32
CA THR A 102 -0.47 -25.35 21.08
C THR A 102 0.41 -24.22 20.59
N TYR A 103 1.68 -24.27 21.00
CA TYR A 103 2.67 -23.27 20.59
C TYR A 103 3.09 -23.48 19.12
N TRP A 104 3.29 -22.39 18.41
CA TRP A 104 3.97 -22.43 17.10
C TRP A 104 5.43 -22.85 17.32
N LYS A 105 5.78 -24.06 16.90
CA LYS A 105 7.17 -24.57 16.90
C LYS A 105 7.89 -24.42 15.54
N GLY A 106 7.26 -23.80 14.55
CA GLY A 106 7.80 -23.67 13.19
C GLY A 106 8.60 -22.39 12.94
N GLY A 107 9.20 -22.26 11.76
CA GLY A 107 9.73 -20.97 11.27
C GLY A 107 8.61 -20.04 10.77
N LEU A 108 8.94 -18.82 10.34
CA LEU A 108 7.98 -17.95 9.66
C LEU A 108 7.53 -18.62 8.34
N ALA A 109 6.24 -18.96 8.23
CA ALA A 109 5.69 -19.45 6.97
C ALA A 109 5.46 -18.29 6.01
N ASN A 110 5.69 -18.49 4.71
CA ASN A 110 5.31 -17.52 3.69
C ASN A 110 3.80 -17.60 3.43
N PRO A 111 3.10 -16.47 3.27
CA PRO A 111 1.70 -16.49 2.87
C PRO A 111 1.56 -17.04 1.45
N GLN A 112 0.46 -17.75 1.18
CA GLN A 112 0.16 -18.25 -0.17
C GLN A 112 -0.09 -17.07 -1.12
N GLU A 113 0.47 -17.13 -2.32
CA GLU A 113 0.22 -16.16 -3.38
C GLU A 113 -0.81 -16.75 -4.34
N LEU A 114 -2.09 -16.43 -4.11
CA LEU A 114 -3.21 -16.92 -4.91
C LEU A 114 -3.76 -15.80 -5.81
N LEU A 115 -4.27 -16.21 -6.97
CA LEU A 115 -5.10 -15.38 -7.84
C LEU A 115 -6.57 -15.75 -7.65
N ILE A 116 -7.48 -14.78 -7.80
CA ILE A 116 -8.92 -15.00 -7.59
C ILE A 116 -9.52 -15.93 -8.66
N GLU A 117 -8.90 -16.02 -9.82
CA GLU A 117 -9.27 -16.91 -10.90
C GLU A 117 -9.00 -18.38 -10.54
N ASP A 118 -8.04 -18.63 -9.65
CA ASP A 118 -7.53 -19.97 -9.34
C ASP A 118 -8.14 -20.58 -8.06
N ILE A 119 -8.95 -19.84 -7.30
CA ILE A 119 -9.42 -20.31 -5.99
C ILE A 119 -10.58 -21.30 -6.03
N GLY A 120 -11.34 -21.40 -7.13
CA GLY A 120 -12.43 -22.39 -7.30
C GLY A 120 -13.26 -22.63 -6.02
N ASP A 121 -13.35 -23.90 -5.59
CA ASP A 121 -14.00 -24.33 -4.34
C ASP A 121 -13.01 -24.58 -3.18
N LEU A 122 -11.87 -23.86 -3.18
CA LEU A 122 -10.77 -24.04 -2.24
C LEU A 122 -11.28 -24.20 -0.80
N ARG A 123 -10.84 -25.28 -0.17
CA ARG A 123 -11.21 -25.68 1.18
C ARG A 123 -10.02 -26.28 1.88
N GLY A 124 -10.03 -26.19 3.20
CA GLY A 124 -9.01 -26.81 4.01
C GLY A 124 -9.27 -26.68 5.50
N GLU A 125 -8.32 -27.19 6.26
CA GLU A 125 -8.33 -27.20 7.71
C GLU A 125 -7.13 -26.38 8.21
N LEU A 126 -7.39 -25.33 8.99
CA LEU A 126 -6.35 -24.61 9.71
C LEU A 126 -6.23 -25.19 11.12
N LYS A 127 -5.07 -25.73 11.48
CA LYS A 127 -4.78 -26.07 12.88
C LYS A 127 -4.69 -24.78 13.71
N LEU A 128 -5.54 -24.68 14.73
CA LEU A 128 -5.53 -23.55 15.65
C LEU A 128 -4.32 -23.63 16.57
N GLN A 129 -3.81 -22.46 16.93
CA GLN A 129 -2.65 -22.31 17.80
C GLN A 129 -2.98 -21.32 18.88
N TRP A 130 -2.50 -21.61 20.08
CA TRP A 130 -2.83 -20.85 21.27
C TRP A 130 -1.61 -20.71 22.16
N ASP A 131 -1.13 -19.48 22.27
CA ASP A 131 -0.10 -19.06 23.21
C ASP A 131 -0.74 -18.11 24.23
N GLU A 132 -1.13 -18.68 25.37
CA GLU A 132 -1.83 -17.97 26.43
C GLU A 132 -1.02 -16.79 26.97
N LEU A 133 0.28 -16.97 27.19
CA LEU A 133 1.13 -15.93 27.77
C LEU A 133 1.33 -14.76 26.80
N ALA A 134 1.59 -15.06 25.53
CA ALA A 134 1.72 -14.02 24.50
C ALA A 134 0.39 -13.28 24.29
N PHE A 135 -0.73 -14.01 24.33
CA PHE A 135 -2.05 -13.41 24.19
C PHE A 135 -2.39 -12.50 25.37
N GLU A 136 -2.16 -12.95 26.61
CA GLU A 136 -2.41 -12.18 27.83
C GLU A 136 -1.57 -10.90 27.89
N ALA A 137 -0.30 -10.97 27.48
CA ALA A 137 0.59 -9.82 27.45
C ALA A 137 0.07 -8.69 26.54
N VAL A 138 -0.67 -9.04 25.48
CA VAL A 138 -1.22 -8.05 24.54
C VAL A 138 -2.67 -7.70 24.87
N PHE A 139 -3.51 -8.67 25.23
CA PHE A 139 -4.95 -8.50 25.45
C PHE A 139 -5.39 -9.07 26.83
N PRO A 140 -4.94 -8.45 27.94
CA PRO A 140 -5.10 -9.01 29.28
C PRO A 140 -6.57 -9.10 29.72
N SER A 141 -7.40 -8.12 29.37
CA SER A 141 -8.82 -8.13 29.72
C SER A 141 -9.56 -9.15 28.88
N LEU A 142 -9.24 -9.24 27.59
CA LEU A 142 -9.85 -10.22 26.69
C LEU A 142 -9.55 -11.65 27.15
N LYS A 143 -8.29 -11.93 27.54
CA LYS A 143 -7.88 -13.22 28.09
C LYS A 143 -8.67 -13.59 29.35
N LYS A 144 -8.86 -12.61 30.24
CA LYS A 144 -9.59 -12.81 31.49
C LYS A 144 -11.09 -13.00 31.28
N MET A 145 -11.67 -12.37 30.26
CA MET A 145 -13.12 -12.19 30.15
C MET A 145 -13.78 -13.03 29.07
N ILE A 146 -13.03 -13.61 28.12
CA ILE A 146 -13.56 -14.42 27.02
C ILE A 146 -12.87 -15.80 26.99
N PRO A 147 -13.61 -16.91 26.78
CA PRO A 147 -13.02 -18.25 26.67
C PRO A 147 -11.93 -18.36 25.59
N ASP A 148 -10.83 -19.04 25.91
CA ASP A 148 -9.66 -19.23 25.03
C ASP A 148 -10.02 -19.85 23.66
N VAL A 149 -11.00 -20.76 23.63
CA VAL A 149 -11.47 -21.39 22.40
C VAL A 149 -12.11 -20.38 21.44
N GLN A 150 -12.75 -19.33 21.95
CA GLN A 150 -13.34 -18.26 21.12
C GLN A 150 -12.23 -17.32 20.63
N CYS A 151 -11.28 -16.98 21.50
CA CYS A 151 -10.12 -16.14 21.15
C CYS A 151 -9.23 -16.79 20.08
N SER A 152 -8.88 -18.06 20.26
CA SER A 152 -8.11 -18.84 19.26
C SER A 152 -8.83 -18.96 17.93
N THR A 153 -10.16 -19.15 17.94
CA THR A 153 -10.98 -19.14 16.71
C THR A 153 -10.88 -17.80 15.99
N LEU A 154 -11.03 -16.68 16.71
CA LEU A 154 -10.88 -15.34 16.13
C LEU A 154 -9.50 -15.14 15.49
N LEU A 155 -8.43 -15.51 16.19
CA LEU A 155 -7.06 -15.46 15.65
C LEU A 155 -6.87 -16.37 14.43
N GLY A 156 -7.52 -17.54 14.41
CA GLY A 156 -7.52 -18.43 13.25
C GLY A 156 -8.03 -17.75 11.99
N THR A 157 -9.06 -16.91 12.09
CA THR A 157 -9.64 -16.23 10.94
C THR A 157 -8.65 -15.27 10.25
N THR A 158 -7.84 -14.54 11.02
CA THR A 158 -6.84 -13.64 10.42
C THR A 158 -5.73 -14.41 9.73
N LYS A 159 -5.43 -15.64 10.19
CA LYS A 159 -4.45 -16.51 9.55
C LYS A 159 -4.99 -17.13 8.26
N ILE A 160 -6.28 -17.50 8.22
CA ILE A 160 -6.94 -17.90 6.97
C ILE A 160 -6.79 -16.78 5.93
N VAL A 161 -7.21 -15.56 6.28
CA VAL A 161 -7.16 -14.42 5.35
C VAL A 161 -5.73 -14.09 4.92
N GLY A 162 -4.83 -13.88 5.89
CA GLY A 162 -3.49 -13.35 5.63
C GLY A 162 -2.48 -14.36 5.11
N MET A 163 -2.70 -15.67 5.31
CA MET A 163 -1.71 -16.70 4.98
C MET A 163 -2.21 -17.73 3.97
N ILE A 164 -3.51 -17.94 3.85
CA ILE A 164 -4.08 -19.04 3.05
C ILE A 164 -4.88 -18.48 1.88
N CYS A 165 -6.04 -17.87 2.13
CA CYS A 165 -6.90 -17.32 1.09
C CYS A 165 -7.55 -16.04 1.61
N PRO A 166 -7.35 -14.88 0.97
CA PRO A 166 -6.54 -14.63 -0.23
C PRO A 166 -5.02 -14.78 -0.07
N GLY A 167 -4.48 -14.82 1.16
CA GLY A 167 -3.05 -14.94 1.42
C GLY A 167 -2.26 -13.64 1.24
N LEU A 168 -1.14 -13.68 0.51
CA LEU A 168 -0.15 -12.58 0.40
C LEU A 168 -0.80 -11.24 0.01
N ASN A 169 -1.78 -11.30 -0.89
CA ASN A 169 -2.48 -10.15 -1.43
C ASN A 169 -3.85 -9.90 -0.77
N SER A 170 -4.10 -10.38 0.46
CA SER A 170 -5.41 -10.27 1.12
C SER A 170 -5.71 -8.94 1.81
N VAL A 171 -6.90 -8.37 1.65
CA VAL A 171 -7.50 -7.37 2.55
C VAL A 171 -8.69 -7.99 3.27
N TYR A 172 -8.68 -7.96 4.61
CA TYR A 172 -9.79 -8.45 5.43
C TYR A 172 -10.93 -7.43 5.41
N ALA A 173 -12.13 -7.83 4.95
CA ALA A 173 -13.27 -6.92 4.76
C ALA A 173 -14.31 -7.06 5.89
N SER A 174 -14.73 -8.27 6.21
CA SER A 174 -15.68 -8.50 7.29
C SER A 174 -15.60 -9.91 7.87
N LEU A 175 -16.05 -10.07 9.11
CA LEU A 175 -16.18 -11.34 9.82
C LEU A 175 -17.56 -11.40 10.46
N ARG A 176 -18.26 -12.52 10.30
CA ARG A 176 -19.42 -12.86 11.12
C ARG A 176 -19.20 -14.25 11.70
N LEU A 177 -19.35 -14.39 13.01
CA LEU A 177 -19.19 -15.66 13.71
C LEU A 177 -20.31 -15.84 14.73
N LYS A 178 -20.87 -17.04 14.76
CA LYS A 178 -21.82 -17.49 15.79
C LYS A 178 -21.18 -18.62 16.58
N PHE A 179 -21.33 -18.55 17.89
CA PHE A 179 -20.79 -19.53 18.81
C PHE A 179 -21.91 -20.31 19.49
N ARG A 180 -21.76 -21.63 19.50
CA ARG A 180 -22.71 -22.57 20.11
C ARG A 180 -22.42 -22.68 21.60
N ALA A 181 -23.45 -22.97 22.40
CA ALA A 181 -23.27 -23.43 23.78
C ALA A 181 -22.59 -24.80 23.73
N SER A 182 -21.27 -24.85 23.87
CA SER A 182 -20.51 -26.09 23.87
C SER A 182 -19.80 -26.26 25.20
N SER A 183 -19.84 -27.47 25.75
CA SER A 183 -19.03 -27.89 26.91
C SER A 183 -17.61 -28.29 26.50
N GLU A 184 -17.25 -28.16 25.23
CA GLU A 184 -15.91 -28.48 24.74
C GLU A 184 -14.90 -27.39 25.12
N ASN A 185 -13.87 -27.78 25.86
CA ASN A 185 -12.78 -26.91 26.29
C ASN A 185 -11.53 -27.03 25.38
N SER A 186 -11.70 -27.54 24.15
CA SER A 186 -10.61 -27.70 23.19
C SER A 186 -11.12 -27.66 21.76
N VAL A 187 -10.46 -26.87 20.93
CA VAL A 187 -10.66 -26.83 19.48
C VAL A 187 -9.30 -26.98 18.83
N SER A 188 -9.12 -28.01 18.00
CA SER A 188 -7.83 -28.26 17.33
C SER A 188 -7.72 -27.55 15.99
N SER A 189 -8.85 -27.25 15.34
CA SER A 189 -8.84 -26.71 13.99
C SER A 189 -10.05 -25.85 13.64
N LEU A 190 -9.88 -25.09 12.55
CA LEU A 190 -10.88 -24.26 11.91
C LEU A 190 -10.94 -24.62 10.44
N ASN A 191 -12.05 -25.23 10.02
CA ASN A 191 -12.28 -25.55 8.62
C ASN A 191 -12.74 -24.31 7.88
N TYR A 192 -12.31 -24.17 6.63
CA TYR A 192 -12.75 -23.11 5.73
C TYR A 192 -13.09 -23.65 4.36
N ARG A 193 -13.99 -22.96 3.66
CA ARG A 193 -14.37 -23.25 2.27
C ARG A 193 -14.80 -21.96 1.57
N VAL A 194 -14.30 -21.73 0.36
CA VAL A 194 -14.79 -20.67 -0.52
C VAL A 194 -16.25 -20.97 -0.88
N VAL A 195 -17.15 -20.03 -0.55
CA VAL A 195 -18.58 -20.14 -0.85
C VAL A 195 -19.00 -19.28 -2.03
N SER A 196 -18.32 -18.16 -2.26
CA SER A 196 -18.52 -17.34 -3.45
C SER A 196 -17.29 -16.48 -3.73
N SER A 197 -17.07 -16.16 -5.00
CA SER A 197 -16.07 -15.19 -5.45
C SER A 197 -16.64 -14.33 -6.57
N ASP A 198 -16.17 -13.09 -6.67
CA ASP A 198 -16.45 -12.19 -7.79
C ASP A 198 -15.14 -11.51 -8.20
N ALA A 199 -14.56 -11.99 -9.31
CA ALA A 199 -13.31 -11.47 -9.86
C ALA A 199 -13.38 -9.98 -10.21
N ARG A 200 -14.56 -9.48 -10.62
CA ARG A 200 -14.75 -8.07 -11.03
C ARG A 200 -14.57 -7.10 -9.87
N PHE A 201 -14.91 -7.54 -8.66
CA PHE A 201 -14.73 -6.77 -7.42
C PHE A 201 -13.56 -7.30 -6.58
N SER A 202 -12.80 -8.25 -7.12
CA SER A 202 -11.71 -8.96 -6.43
C SER A 202 -12.15 -9.50 -5.06
N ARG A 203 -13.40 -9.96 -4.92
CA ARG A 203 -14.06 -10.28 -3.65
C ARG A 203 -14.17 -11.79 -3.47
N VAL A 204 -13.91 -12.28 -2.26
CA VAL A 204 -14.13 -13.69 -1.87
C VAL A 204 -14.89 -13.75 -0.55
N VAL A 205 -15.81 -14.70 -0.45
CA VAL A 205 -16.48 -15.07 0.79
C VAL A 205 -16.14 -16.52 1.10
N MET A 206 -15.73 -16.78 2.34
CA MET A 206 -15.42 -18.11 2.84
C MET A 206 -16.30 -18.44 4.04
N SER A 207 -16.94 -19.60 4.03
CA SER A 207 -17.53 -20.17 5.25
C SER A 207 -16.41 -20.72 6.12
N ILE A 208 -16.56 -20.58 7.43
CA ILE A 208 -15.68 -21.16 8.44
C ILE A 208 -16.48 -21.90 9.50
N HIS A 209 -15.96 -23.00 10.02
CA HIS A 209 -16.59 -23.72 11.12
C HIS A 209 -15.59 -24.58 11.91
N ASN A 210 -15.92 -24.79 13.17
CA ASN A 210 -15.30 -25.75 14.06
C ASN A 210 -16.37 -26.28 15.04
N SER A 211 -15.96 -26.97 16.10
CA SER A 211 -16.89 -27.56 17.06
C SER A 211 -17.59 -26.54 17.98
N VAL A 212 -17.04 -25.32 18.12
CA VAL A 212 -17.60 -24.27 19.00
C VAL A 212 -18.35 -23.17 18.25
N GLY A 213 -18.15 -23.05 16.93
CA GLY A 213 -18.78 -21.98 16.16
C GLY A 213 -18.65 -22.11 14.65
N GLU A 214 -19.42 -21.29 13.96
CA GLU A 214 -19.47 -21.23 12.51
C GLU A 214 -19.73 -19.79 12.04
N GLY A 215 -19.39 -19.49 10.80
CA GLY A 215 -19.63 -18.17 10.25
C GLY A 215 -18.99 -17.95 8.89
N GLU A 216 -18.77 -16.68 8.56
CA GLU A 216 -18.29 -16.24 7.26
C GLU A 216 -17.21 -15.17 7.39
N ILE A 217 -16.22 -15.27 6.51
CA ILE A 217 -15.18 -14.28 6.28
C ILE A 217 -15.41 -13.69 4.89
N GLU A 218 -15.37 -12.37 4.79
CA GLU A 218 -15.25 -11.67 3.52
C GLU A 218 -13.87 -11.02 3.41
N ALA A 219 -13.24 -11.16 2.26
CA ALA A 219 -11.94 -10.58 1.96
C ALA A 219 -11.83 -10.15 0.50
N PHE A 220 -10.85 -9.30 0.22
CA PHE A 220 -10.50 -8.87 -1.13
C PHE A 220 -9.10 -9.33 -1.53
N PHE A 221 -8.93 -9.70 -2.80
CA PHE A 221 -7.64 -9.81 -3.46
C PHE A 221 -7.17 -8.42 -3.86
N ARG A 222 -5.98 -8.04 -3.42
CA ARG A 222 -5.26 -6.87 -3.94
C ARG A 222 -4.55 -7.27 -5.22
N PRO A 223 -4.45 -6.36 -6.20
CA PRO A 223 -3.49 -6.53 -7.28
C PRO A 223 -2.07 -6.68 -6.72
N PRO A 224 -1.25 -7.59 -7.27
CA PRO A 224 0.18 -7.63 -6.95
C PRO A 224 0.87 -6.35 -7.45
N PRO A 225 2.07 -6.02 -6.93
CA PRO A 225 2.87 -4.91 -7.45
C PRO A 225 3.10 -5.05 -8.96
N VAL A 226 2.99 -3.94 -9.69
CA VAL A 226 3.13 -3.94 -11.15
C VAL A 226 4.60 -4.17 -11.50
N GLN A 227 4.86 -5.14 -12.38
CA GLN A 227 6.16 -5.28 -13.05
C GLN A 227 6.15 -4.54 -14.38
N GLN A 228 7.14 -3.67 -14.60
CA GLN A 228 7.28 -2.94 -15.85
C GLN A 228 7.93 -3.81 -16.93
N ALA A 229 7.91 -3.32 -18.17
CA ALA A 229 8.58 -4.00 -19.27
C ALA A 229 10.07 -4.21 -18.95
N THR A 230 10.60 -5.37 -19.35
CA THR A 230 12.01 -5.67 -19.14
C THR A 230 12.87 -4.76 -20.03
N TYR A 231 14.09 -4.45 -19.59
CA TYR A 231 15.04 -3.66 -20.35
C TYR A 231 15.28 -4.26 -21.75
N THR A 232 15.47 -5.57 -21.86
CA THR A 232 15.62 -6.26 -23.14
C THR A 232 14.41 -6.05 -24.07
N SER A 233 13.18 -6.10 -23.55
CA SER A 233 11.99 -5.83 -24.36
C SER A 233 11.90 -4.37 -24.82
N ILE A 234 12.40 -3.44 -23.99
CA ILE A 234 12.47 -2.01 -24.30
C ILE A 234 13.53 -1.71 -25.37
N CYS A 235 14.68 -2.39 -25.34
CA CYS A 235 15.69 -2.28 -26.41
C CYS A 235 15.09 -2.55 -27.79
N GLY A 236 14.17 -3.51 -27.90
CA GLY A 236 13.47 -3.83 -29.16
C GLY A 236 12.52 -2.72 -29.66
N LEU A 237 12.22 -1.69 -28.87
CA LEU A 237 11.40 -0.55 -29.27
C LEU A 237 12.21 0.60 -29.89
N LEU A 238 13.53 0.59 -29.72
CA LEU A 238 14.41 1.71 -30.06
C LEU A 238 15.36 1.34 -31.19
N ASN A 239 15.70 2.34 -32.01
CA ASN A 239 16.89 2.26 -32.83
C ASN A 239 18.11 2.59 -31.96
N ASP A 240 19.22 1.89 -32.18
CA ASP A 240 20.44 2.06 -31.39
C ASP A 240 20.87 3.54 -31.28
N ASN A 241 21.24 3.97 -30.07
CA ASN A 241 21.85 5.28 -29.77
C ASN A 241 20.97 6.54 -29.92
N ARG A 242 19.63 6.44 -29.96
CA ARG A 242 18.71 7.61 -30.02
C ARG A 242 18.99 8.70 -28.98
N PHE A 243 19.48 8.32 -27.80
CA PHE A 243 19.72 9.18 -26.64
C PHE A 243 21.20 9.27 -26.26
N ALA A 244 22.11 8.89 -27.17
CA ALA A 244 23.55 8.97 -26.94
C ALA A 244 24.00 10.41 -26.63
N GLY A 245 24.97 10.53 -25.72
CA GLY A 245 25.49 11.81 -25.24
C GLY A 245 24.62 12.51 -24.19
N ARG A 246 23.44 11.98 -23.86
CA ARG A 246 22.62 12.51 -22.77
C ARG A 246 23.14 12.02 -21.41
N ASN A 247 23.49 12.96 -20.54
CA ASN A 247 23.58 12.74 -19.09
C ASN A 247 22.21 13.02 -18.48
N ALA A 248 21.48 11.96 -18.12
CA ALA A 248 20.08 12.01 -17.70
C ALA A 248 19.92 11.70 -16.21
N LEU A 249 19.39 12.66 -15.45
CA LEU A 249 19.04 12.50 -14.04
C LEU A 249 17.54 12.22 -13.91
N ILE A 250 17.16 11.06 -13.38
CA ILE A 250 15.77 10.64 -13.20
C ILE A 250 15.44 10.64 -11.71
N ILE A 251 14.65 11.63 -11.29
CA ILE A 251 14.19 11.75 -9.91
C ILE A 251 12.98 10.83 -9.69
N GLY A 252 13.15 9.78 -8.87
CA GLY A 252 12.11 8.77 -8.65
C GLY A 252 12.12 7.64 -9.69
N GLY A 253 13.31 7.13 -10.02
CA GLY A 253 13.49 6.08 -11.03
C GLY A 253 13.36 4.64 -10.52
N SER A 254 13.06 4.42 -9.24
CA SER A 254 13.03 3.07 -8.66
C SER A 254 11.80 2.22 -9.02
N ARG A 255 10.77 2.79 -9.66
CA ARG A 255 9.56 2.07 -10.07
C ARG A 255 8.69 2.89 -11.02
N GLY A 256 7.67 2.26 -11.60
CA GLY A 256 6.60 2.93 -12.34
C GLY A 256 7.12 3.67 -13.57
N ILE A 257 6.65 4.90 -13.80
CA ILE A 257 7.05 5.70 -14.97
C ILE A 257 8.57 6.01 -14.95
N GLY A 258 9.16 6.24 -13.77
CA GLY A 258 10.58 6.56 -13.69
C GLY A 258 11.50 5.40 -14.03
N GLU A 259 11.13 4.20 -13.63
CA GLU A 259 11.80 2.97 -14.08
C GLU A 259 11.72 2.83 -15.60
N VAL A 260 10.53 3.06 -16.19
CA VAL A 260 10.32 2.97 -17.64
C VAL A 260 11.18 4.00 -18.38
N ILE A 261 11.21 5.26 -17.93
CA ILE A 261 12.06 6.31 -18.51
C ILE A 261 13.54 5.93 -18.38
N ALA A 262 13.99 5.46 -17.22
CA ALA A 262 15.38 5.05 -17.03
C ALA A 262 15.80 3.94 -18.01
N LYS A 263 14.95 2.92 -18.19
CA LYS A 263 15.17 1.83 -19.14
C LYS A 263 15.19 2.34 -20.58
N LEU A 264 14.25 3.19 -20.99
CA LEU A 264 14.21 3.77 -22.34
C LEU A 264 15.45 4.61 -22.64
N LEU A 265 15.86 5.47 -21.71
CA LEU A 265 17.02 6.34 -21.88
C LEU A 265 18.32 5.52 -21.99
N ALA A 266 18.53 4.57 -21.08
CA ALA A 266 19.69 3.70 -21.13
C ALA A 266 19.70 2.78 -22.36
N ALA A 267 18.54 2.30 -22.82
CA ALA A 267 18.42 1.50 -24.04
C ALA A 267 18.74 2.33 -25.31
N GLY A 268 18.46 3.62 -25.30
CA GLY A 268 18.89 4.55 -26.34
C GLY A 268 20.33 5.07 -26.17
N GLY A 269 21.13 4.55 -25.24
CA GLY A 269 22.54 4.93 -25.07
C GLY A 269 22.82 6.14 -24.18
N ALA A 270 21.84 6.61 -23.39
CA ALA A 270 22.09 7.68 -22.42
C ALA A 270 22.88 7.19 -21.20
N ASN A 271 23.68 8.08 -20.61
CA ASN A 271 24.28 7.91 -19.29
C ASN A 271 23.25 8.33 -18.23
N SER A 272 22.62 7.34 -17.59
CA SER A 272 21.48 7.57 -16.70
C SER A 272 21.87 7.49 -15.23
N VAL A 273 21.35 8.39 -14.40
CA VAL A 273 21.36 8.29 -12.94
C VAL A 273 19.93 8.29 -12.44
N ILE A 274 19.51 7.23 -11.77
CA ILE A 274 18.19 7.16 -11.14
C ILE A 274 18.28 7.45 -9.65
N THR A 275 17.23 8.06 -9.10
CA THR A 275 17.13 8.27 -7.67
C THR A 275 15.97 7.56 -7.02
N TYR A 276 16.09 7.32 -5.72
CA TYR A 276 15.01 6.81 -4.89
C TYR A 276 14.98 7.54 -3.54
N ALA A 277 13.79 7.84 -3.04
CA ALA A 277 13.60 8.30 -1.66
C ALA A 277 13.45 7.13 -0.69
N ASN A 278 12.77 6.07 -1.15
CA ASN A 278 12.55 4.81 -0.43
C ASN A 278 12.65 3.64 -1.42
N GLY A 279 12.97 2.46 -0.91
CA GLY A 279 13.10 1.22 -1.70
C GLY A 279 14.37 1.17 -2.53
N LYS A 280 15.49 1.01 -1.83
CA LYS A 280 16.83 0.82 -2.41
C LYS A 280 16.85 -0.43 -3.27
N GLU A 281 16.25 -1.52 -2.80
CA GLU A 281 16.25 -2.81 -3.49
C GLU A 281 15.56 -2.72 -4.86
N ASP A 282 14.45 -1.97 -4.97
CA ASP A 282 13.78 -1.76 -6.25
C ASP A 282 14.68 -0.95 -7.21
N ALA A 283 15.40 0.07 -6.71
CA ALA A 283 16.32 0.87 -7.51
C ALA A 283 17.55 0.07 -7.99
N ASP A 284 18.16 -0.70 -7.08
CA ASP A 284 19.28 -1.58 -7.36
C ASP A 284 18.89 -2.66 -8.39
N CYS A 285 17.64 -3.16 -8.35
CA CYS A 285 17.12 -4.08 -9.37
C CYS A 285 17.10 -3.44 -10.76
N VAL A 286 16.62 -2.19 -10.88
CA VAL A 286 16.58 -1.47 -12.17
C VAL A 286 17.98 -1.23 -12.71
N GLU A 287 18.92 -0.77 -11.87
CA GLU A 287 20.31 -0.58 -12.25
C GLU A 287 20.96 -1.87 -12.73
N LYS A 288 20.79 -2.94 -11.96
CA LYS A 288 21.32 -4.26 -12.29
C LYS A 288 20.77 -4.76 -13.61
N GLU A 289 19.46 -4.63 -13.84
CA GLU A 289 18.82 -5.06 -15.09
C GLU A 289 19.39 -4.32 -16.31
N ILE A 290 19.54 -2.99 -16.20
CA ILE A 290 20.09 -2.14 -17.26
C ILE A 290 21.56 -2.49 -17.52
N THR A 291 22.39 -2.51 -16.47
CA THR A 291 23.85 -2.67 -16.58
C THR A 291 24.25 -4.07 -17.03
N GLN A 292 23.56 -5.12 -16.55
CA GLN A 292 23.79 -6.50 -17.00
C GLN A 292 23.47 -6.70 -18.49
N SER A 293 22.64 -5.83 -19.06
CA SER A 293 22.24 -5.87 -20.46
C SER A 293 23.02 -4.87 -21.33
N GLY A 294 24.09 -4.26 -20.80
CA GLY A 294 24.99 -3.37 -21.54
C GLY A 294 24.63 -1.88 -21.51
N GLY A 295 23.55 -1.48 -20.83
CA GLY A 295 23.19 -0.07 -20.65
C GLY A 295 23.99 0.62 -19.54
N CYS A 296 23.92 1.95 -19.48
CA CYS A 296 24.55 2.75 -18.44
C CYS A 296 23.50 3.29 -17.45
N CYS A 297 23.57 2.86 -16.19
CA CYS A 297 22.73 3.37 -15.11
C CYS A 297 23.53 3.40 -13.81
N LYS A 298 23.36 4.45 -13.01
CA LYS A 298 23.81 4.52 -11.61
C LYS A 298 22.63 4.84 -10.69
N VAL A 299 22.71 4.43 -9.44
CA VAL A 299 21.69 4.69 -8.41
C VAL A 299 22.18 5.63 -7.33
N VAL A 300 21.34 6.60 -6.95
CA VAL A 300 21.63 7.55 -5.85
C VAL A 300 20.43 7.72 -4.91
N PRO A 301 20.60 7.61 -3.57
CA PRO A 301 19.52 7.95 -2.64
C PRO A 301 19.26 9.46 -2.67
N TYR A 302 18.00 9.85 -2.88
CA TYR A 302 17.62 11.25 -2.84
C TYR A 302 16.12 11.43 -2.52
N ASN A 303 15.85 12.15 -1.44
CA ASN A 303 14.52 12.65 -1.11
C ASN A 303 14.45 14.14 -1.43
N VAL A 304 13.55 14.51 -2.35
CA VAL A 304 13.36 15.91 -2.77
C VAL A 304 12.99 16.86 -1.62
N LEU A 305 12.56 16.34 -0.47
CA LEU A 305 12.19 17.11 0.71
C LEU A 305 13.26 17.10 1.83
N SER A 306 14.41 16.44 1.67
CA SER A 306 15.44 16.37 2.73
C SER A 306 16.47 17.50 2.68
N GLY A 307 16.48 18.32 1.62
CA GLY A 307 17.45 19.40 1.42
C GLY A 307 18.83 18.95 0.92
N GLU A 308 19.21 17.68 1.09
CA GLU A 308 20.48 17.10 0.64
C GLU A 308 20.49 16.79 -0.87
N ARG A 309 20.73 17.81 -1.68
CA ARG A 309 20.68 17.71 -3.15
C ARG A 309 22.03 17.55 -3.85
N ASN A 310 23.15 17.79 -3.18
CA ASN A 310 24.47 17.76 -3.86
C ASN A 310 24.84 16.36 -4.35
N ILE A 311 24.34 15.32 -3.69
CA ILE A 311 24.63 13.93 -4.03
C ILE A 311 24.20 13.57 -5.47
N VAL A 312 23.09 14.14 -5.98
CA VAL A 312 22.63 13.83 -7.34
C VAL A 312 23.46 14.53 -8.41
N PHE A 313 24.02 15.70 -8.12
CA PHE A 313 24.88 16.43 -9.07
C PHE A 313 26.26 15.80 -9.16
N ASN A 314 26.79 15.31 -8.04
CA ASN A 314 28.10 14.65 -7.97
C ASN A 314 28.13 13.26 -8.62
N ALA A 315 26.98 12.72 -9.04
CA ALA A 315 26.88 11.42 -9.68
C ALA A 315 27.38 11.41 -11.14
N PHE A 316 27.55 12.60 -11.73
CA PHE A 316 28.02 12.78 -13.10
C PHE A 316 29.43 13.39 -13.12
N GLU A 317 30.25 12.92 -14.05
CA GLU A 317 31.58 13.50 -14.33
C GLU A 317 31.48 14.78 -15.18
N GLY A 318 30.37 14.96 -15.90
CA GLY A 318 30.09 16.14 -16.73
C GLY A 318 28.76 16.81 -16.36
N MET A 319 28.37 17.80 -17.16
CA MET A 319 27.10 18.50 -16.95
C MET A 319 25.91 17.57 -17.18
N ILE A 320 24.89 17.72 -16.34
CA ILE A 320 23.57 17.12 -16.58
C ILE A 320 22.96 17.83 -17.78
N THR A 321 22.46 17.03 -18.72
CA THR A 321 21.82 17.55 -19.94
C THR A 321 20.30 17.40 -19.88
N HIS A 322 19.81 16.41 -19.14
CA HIS A 322 18.40 16.08 -19.04
C HIS A 322 18.02 15.79 -17.58
N ILE A 323 16.92 16.35 -17.09
CA ILE A 323 16.33 16.06 -15.78
C ILE A 323 14.91 15.56 -15.98
N TYR A 324 14.59 14.39 -15.46
CA TYR A 324 13.24 13.81 -15.45
C TYR A 324 12.71 13.83 -14.02
N TYR A 325 11.85 14.79 -13.69
CA TYR A 325 11.35 14.99 -12.33
C TYR A 325 10.05 14.23 -12.10
N LEU A 326 10.12 13.04 -11.50
CA LEU A 326 8.97 12.15 -11.32
C LEU A 326 8.64 11.88 -9.84
N ALA A 327 9.24 12.65 -8.92
CA ALA A 327 8.91 12.57 -7.50
C ALA A 327 7.43 12.92 -7.28
N SER A 328 6.70 11.97 -6.69
CA SER A 328 5.28 12.09 -6.42
C SER A 328 4.94 11.32 -5.15
N PRO A 329 4.18 11.90 -4.22
CA PRO A 329 3.62 11.16 -3.10
C PRO A 329 2.52 10.21 -3.62
N LEU A 330 1.96 9.37 -2.75
CA LEU A 330 0.80 8.56 -3.11
C LEU A 330 -0.35 9.47 -3.56
N VAL A 331 -0.85 9.27 -4.78
CA VAL A 331 -2.03 9.98 -5.28
C VAL A 331 -3.27 9.14 -4.99
N GLY A 332 -4.17 9.69 -4.20
CA GLY A 332 -5.41 9.04 -3.79
C GLY A 332 -6.62 9.93 -4.03
N LYS A 333 -7.80 9.30 -4.13
CA LYS A 333 -9.07 10.02 -4.11
C LYS A 333 -9.30 10.59 -2.70
N SER A 334 -9.56 11.89 -2.61
CA SER A 334 -9.96 12.57 -1.38
C SER A 334 -11.38 12.16 -0.98
N ASP A 335 -11.52 11.78 0.29
CA ASP A 335 -12.81 11.58 0.96
C ASP A 335 -13.26 12.85 1.70
N SER A 336 -12.64 14.01 1.43
CA SER A 336 -13.08 15.28 2.02
C SER A 336 -14.40 15.72 1.40
N ALA A 337 -15.26 16.36 2.20
CA ALA A 337 -16.52 16.90 1.73
C ALA A 337 -16.33 18.02 0.69
N LEU A 338 -15.24 18.78 0.81
CA LEU A 338 -14.92 19.87 -0.11
C LEU A 338 -13.42 19.95 -0.42
N TRP A 339 -12.58 19.95 0.61
CA TRP A 339 -11.15 20.19 0.47
C TRP A 339 -10.32 19.58 1.59
N ASP A 340 -9.15 19.05 1.28
CA ASP A 340 -8.13 18.61 2.23
C ASP A 340 -6.87 19.47 2.08
N HIS A 341 -6.70 20.43 3.00
CA HIS A 341 -5.54 21.31 3.00
C HIS A 341 -4.22 20.57 3.19
N ALA A 342 -4.20 19.51 4.02
CA ALA A 342 -2.99 18.74 4.28
C ALA A 342 -2.56 17.96 3.03
N ALA A 343 -3.52 17.34 2.33
CA ALA A 343 -3.26 16.66 1.07
C ALA A 343 -2.73 17.62 -0.01
N PHE A 344 -3.38 18.78 -0.20
CA PHE A 344 -2.92 19.81 -1.14
C PHE A 344 -1.51 20.31 -0.82
N SER A 345 -1.25 20.65 0.44
CA SER A 345 0.06 21.09 0.89
C SER A 345 1.13 20.03 0.64
N ASN A 346 0.82 18.77 0.91
CA ASN A 346 1.72 17.65 0.62
C ASN A 346 2.04 17.54 -0.88
N TYR A 347 1.04 17.63 -1.77
CA TYR A 347 1.29 17.62 -3.20
C TYR A 347 2.16 18.80 -3.66
N CYS A 348 1.89 20.01 -3.16
CA CYS A 348 2.69 21.20 -3.49
C CYS A 348 4.15 21.09 -3.01
N ARG A 349 4.40 20.47 -1.85
CA ARG A 349 5.76 20.18 -1.37
C ARG A 349 6.53 19.34 -2.40
N TYR A 350 5.92 18.32 -2.98
CA TYR A 350 6.60 17.49 -3.98
C TYR A 350 6.66 18.15 -5.37
N TYR A 351 5.57 18.70 -5.88
CA TYR A 351 5.50 19.13 -7.28
C TYR A 351 6.06 20.53 -7.54
N VAL A 352 6.09 21.39 -6.52
CA VAL A 352 6.58 22.77 -6.64
C VAL A 352 7.82 22.96 -5.81
N GLN A 353 7.76 22.76 -4.49
CA GLN A 353 8.89 23.03 -3.60
C GLN A 353 10.10 22.13 -3.93
N GLY A 354 9.92 20.81 -3.99
CA GLY A 354 11.01 19.87 -4.28
C GLY A 354 11.66 20.11 -5.65
N LEU A 355 10.86 20.48 -6.66
CA LEU A 355 11.38 20.86 -7.98
C LEU A 355 12.16 22.18 -7.91
N ALA A 356 11.62 23.20 -7.23
CA ALA A 356 12.29 24.47 -7.05
C ALA A 356 13.63 24.32 -6.32
N ASP A 357 13.66 23.53 -5.24
CA ASP A 357 14.85 23.27 -4.44
C ASP A 357 15.92 22.50 -5.24
N LEU A 358 15.52 21.57 -6.11
CA LEU A 358 16.42 20.87 -7.03
C LEU A 358 17.02 21.82 -8.07
N LEU A 359 16.21 22.70 -8.67
CA LEU A 359 16.65 23.60 -9.75
C LEU A 359 17.43 24.82 -9.24
N ALA A 360 17.19 25.27 -8.01
CA ALA A 360 17.82 26.45 -7.42
C ALA A 360 19.35 26.54 -7.63
N PRO A 361 20.17 25.50 -7.32
CA PRO A 361 21.61 25.56 -7.55
C PRO A 361 21.98 25.66 -9.04
N LEU A 362 21.21 25.02 -9.93
CA LEU A 362 21.45 25.07 -11.38
C LEU A 362 21.14 26.47 -11.93
N VAL A 363 20.09 27.12 -11.41
CA VAL A 363 19.74 28.50 -11.74
C VAL A 363 20.82 29.48 -11.27
N GLN A 364 21.53 29.20 -10.19
CA GLN A 364 22.62 30.03 -9.68
C GLN A 364 23.95 29.79 -10.41
N ASN A 365 24.10 28.66 -11.10
CA ASN A 365 25.30 28.30 -11.84
C ASN A 365 25.27 28.89 -13.27
N LYS A 366 26.29 29.68 -13.62
CA LYS A 366 26.38 30.38 -14.91
C LYS A 366 26.49 29.43 -16.11
N ASP A 367 27.15 28.29 -15.93
CA ASP A 367 27.35 27.31 -17.01
C ASP A 367 26.02 26.63 -17.33
N TYR A 368 25.29 26.17 -16.29
CA TYR A 368 23.96 25.63 -16.46
C TYR A 368 22.99 26.65 -17.06
N ARG A 369 23.03 27.90 -16.60
CA ARG A 369 22.17 28.98 -17.14
C ARG A 369 22.29 29.19 -18.65
N ARG A 370 23.44 28.88 -19.24
CA ARG A 370 23.73 29.02 -20.67
C ARG A 370 23.65 27.71 -21.44
N SER A 371 23.50 26.58 -20.74
CA SER A 371 23.39 25.26 -21.34
C SER A 371 21.99 24.97 -21.85
N ASP A 372 21.90 24.06 -22.83
CA ASP A 372 20.64 23.52 -23.36
C ASP A 372 20.08 22.41 -22.44
N LEU A 373 19.86 22.74 -21.17
CA LEU A 373 19.31 21.81 -20.18
C LEU A 373 17.83 21.50 -20.51
N ALA A 374 17.52 20.24 -20.73
CA ALA A 374 16.16 19.75 -20.90
C ALA A 374 15.59 19.22 -19.58
N ILE A 375 14.35 19.56 -19.24
CA ILE A 375 13.70 19.15 -17.99
C ILE A 375 12.30 18.65 -18.32
N PHE A 376 12.01 17.41 -17.96
CA PHE A 376 10.71 16.78 -18.11
C PHE A 376 10.00 16.74 -16.75
N VAL A 377 8.80 17.30 -16.69
CA VAL A 377 7.96 17.34 -15.47
C VAL A 377 6.54 16.88 -15.84
N PRO A 378 6.14 15.63 -15.60
CA PRO A 378 4.83 15.17 -16.02
C PRO A 378 3.72 15.85 -15.23
N SER A 379 2.74 16.34 -15.97
CA SER A 379 1.44 16.78 -15.48
C SER A 379 0.42 15.63 -15.65
N THR A 380 -0.87 15.94 -15.60
CA THR A 380 -1.96 14.96 -15.60
C THR A 380 -3.10 15.35 -16.53
N VAL A 381 -3.70 14.36 -17.20
CA VAL A 381 -4.94 14.57 -17.98
C VAL A 381 -6.14 14.97 -17.12
N PHE A 382 -6.09 14.75 -15.80
CA PHE A 382 -7.15 15.18 -14.85
C PHE A 382 -7.33 16.69 -14.76
N LEU A 383 -6.42 17.48 -15.34
CA LEU A 383 -6.63 18.92 -15.52
C LEU A 383 -7.73 19.22 -16.53
N ASN A 384 -7.94 18.33 -17.49
CA ASN A 384 -8.97 18.42 -18.53
C ASN A 384 -10.18 17.54 -18.22
N GLU A 385 -9.95 16.41 -17.54
CA GLU A 385 -11.00 15.46 -17.16
C GLU A 385 -11.52 15.79 -15.75
N ALA A 386 -12.80 16.16 -15.63
CA ALA A 386 -13.43 16.40 -14.33
C ALA A 386 -13.55 15.10 -13.51
N GLY A 387 -12.48 14.74 -12.80
CA GLY A 387 -12.42 13.59 -11.91
C GLY A 387 -12.84 13.95 -10.48
N GLN A 388 -13.96 13.42 -10.00
CA GLN A 388 -14.38 13.62 -8.61
C GLN A 388 -13.32 13.11 -7.62
N GLY A 389 -12.98 13.94 -6.63
CA GLY A 389 -12.09 13.60 -5.52
C GLY A 389 -10.59 13.72 -5.80
N PHE A 390 -10.17 14.38 -6.89
CA PHE A 390 -8.75 14.66 -7.17
C PHE A 390 -8.42 16.15 -7.15
N GLY A 391 -9.28 17.00 -6.57
CA GLY A 391 -9.17 18.46 -6.65
C GLY A 391 -7.83 18.99 -6.12
N GLU A 392 -7.37 18.49 -4.98
CA GLU A 392 -6.10 18.87 -4.36
C GLU A 392 -4.90 18.48 -5.23
N TYR A 393 -4.94 17.28 -5.80
CA TYR A 393 -3.90 16.77 -6.71
C TYR A 393 -3.85 17.61 -8.00
N VAL A 394 -5.01 17.86 -8.61
CA VAL A 394 -5.15 18.65 -9.84
C VAL A 394 -4.68 20.08 -9.61
N ALA A 395 -5.10 20.74 -8.53
CA ALA A 395 -4.67 22.08 -8.20
C ALA A 395 -3.14 22.18 -8.02
N ALA A 396 -2.53 21.20 -7.35
CA ALA A 396 -1.07 21.17 -7.18
C ALA A 396 -0.33 20.92 -8.51
N LYS A 397 -0.89 20.10 -9.42
CA LYS A 397 -0.34 19.93 -10.78
C LYS A 397 -0.48 21.20 -11.62
N SER A 398 -1.59 21.93 -11.53
CA SER A 398 -1.73 23.27 -12.15
C SER A 398 -0.64 24.22 -11.66
N ALA A 399 -0.39 24.24 -10.34
CA ALA A 399 0.66 25.08 -9.76
C ALA A 399 2.06 24.71 -10.31
N ALA A 400 2.33 23.42 -10.51
CA ALA A 400 3.57 22.96 -11.13
C ALA A 400 3.70 23.39 -12.60
N GLU A 401 2.62 23.34 -13.40
CA GLU A 401 2.63 23.84 -14.80
C GLU A 401 2.96 25.34 -14.85
N VAL A 402 2.35 26.13 -13.97
CA VAL A 402 2.63 27.58 -13.86
C VAL A 402 4.07 27.82 -13.40
N PHE A 403 4.55 27.07 -12.40
CA PHE A 403 5.92 27.17 -11.93
C PHE A 403 6.93 26.89 -13.06
N CYS A 404 6.74 25.82 -13.84
CA CYS A 404 7.60 25.52 -14.98
C CYS A 404 7.59 26.64 -16.04
N THR A 405 6.43 27.24 -16.29
CA THR A 405 6.32 28.40 -17.20
C THR A 405 7.19 29.57 -16.71
N GLN A 406 7.18 29.87 -15.40
CA GLN A 406 8.02 30.91 -14.80
C GLN A 406 9.51 30.57 -14.87
N VAL A 407 9.89 29.30 -14.74
CA VAL A 407 11.29 28.87 -14.90
C VAL A 407 11.77 29.09 -16.34
N ARG A 408 10.96 28.77 -17.37
CA ARG A 408 11.32 29.04 -18.78
C ARG A 408 11.60 30.53 -19.02
N LEU A 409 10.77 31.42 -18.47
CA LEU A 409 10.99 32.87 -18.58
C LEU A 409 12.29 33.32 -17.92
N LYS A 410 12.67 32.69 -16.80
CA LYS A 410 13.93 32.99 -16.11
C LYS A 410 15.12 32.41 -16.84
N CYS A 411 15.03 31.19 -17.38
CA CYS A 411 16.13 30.44 -17.99
C CYS A 411 15.78 30.10 -19.46
N PRO A 412 15.93 31.06 -20.40
CA PRO A 412 15.45 30.90 -21.77
C PRO A 412 16.20 29.85 -22.60
N SER A 413 17.44 29.50 -22.21
CA SER A 413 18.20 28.40 -22.84
C SER A 413 17.71 27.00 -22.43
N TRP A 414 16.89 26.91 -21.38
CA TRP A 414 16.40 25.62 -20.90
C TRP A 414 15.12 25.22 -21.62
N THR A 415 15.01 23.94 -21.96
CA THR A 415 13.77 23.35 -22.46
C THR A 415 13.06 22.69 -21.29
N LEU A 416 11.84 23.14 -20.95
CA LEU A 416 11.02 22.46 -19.94
C LEU A 416 9.85 21.81 -20.66
N GLU A 417 9.69 20.50 -20.58
CA GLU A 417 8.54 19.76 -21.11
C GLU A 417 7.61 19.36 -19.98
N VAL A 418 6.32 19.69 -20.12
CA VAL A 418 5.32 19.49 -19.07
C VAL A 418 4.10 18.73 -19.61
N PRO A 419 4.28 17.50 -20.13
CA PRO A 419 3.20 16.78 -20.77
C PRO A 419 2.16 16.29 -19.75
N ARG A 420 0.88 16.36 -20.12
CA ARG A 420 -0.22 15.79 -19.34
C ARG A 420 -0.35 14.31 -19.67
N LEU A 421 0.26 13.46 -18.85
CA LEU A 421 0.27 12.02 -19.10
C LEU A 421 -1.10 11.39 -18.84
N PRO A 422 -1.51 10.39 -19.66
CA PRO A 422 -2.69 9.58 -19.38
C PRO A 422 -2.45 8.67 -18.18
N ARG A 423 -3.47 7.90 -17.79
CA ARG A 423 -3.30 6.82 -16.82
C ARG A 423 -2.45 5.71 -17.44
N LEU A 424 -1.23 5.56 -16.97
CA LEU A 424 -0.29 4.51 -17.37
C LEU A 424 -0.28 3.37 -16.36
N LEU A 425 0.16 2.17 -16.74
CA LEU A 425 0.20 1.04 -15.81
C LEU A 425 1.34 1.21 -14.78
N THR A 426 0.98 1.45 -13.53
CA THR A 426 1.90 1.56 -12.38
C THR A 426 1.24 0.98 -11.13
N ASP A 427 2.00 0.82 -10.05
CA ASP A 427 1.43 0.44 -8.74
C ASP A 427 0.22 1.32 -8.34
N GLN A 428 0.28 2.63 -8.61
CA GLN A 428 -0.78 3.60 -8.23
C GLN A 428 -2.03 3.51 -9.12
N THR A 429 -1.90 2.90 -10.30
CA THR A 429 -2.92 2.83 -11.36
C THR A 429 -3.10 1.39 -11.83
N SER A 430 -2.81 0.43 -10.97
CA SER A 430 -2.84 -1.01 -11.25
C SER A 430 -4.22 -1.53 -11.69
N ALA A 431 -5.28 -0.76 -11.44
CA ALA A 431 -6.64 -1.07 -11.89
C ALA A 431 -6.94 -0.66 -13.35
N VAL A 432 -5.98 -0.12 -14.11
CA VAL A 432 -6.17 0.20 -15.54
C VAL A 432 -6.33 -1.11 -16.33
N VAL A 433 -7.57 -1.41 -16.70
CA VAL A 433 -7.97 -2.62 -17.44
C VAL A 433 -7.27 -2.66 -18.80
N ASN A 434 -6.72 -3.83 -19.18
CA ASN A 434 -6.06 -4.11 -20.47
C ASN A 434 -4.74 -3.39 -20.76
N ALA A 435 -4.17 -2.60 -19.83
CA ALA A 435 -2.85 -2.01 -20.06
C ALA A 435 -1.73 -3.05 -19.91
N ARG A 436 -0.83 -3.12 -20.88
CA ARG A 436 0.36 -3.99 -20.84
C ARG A 436 1.60 -3.17 -20.49
N PRO A 437 2.58 -3.73 -19.76
CA PRO A 437 3.79 -2.99 -19.40
C PRO A 437 4.54 -2.37 -20.60
N LEU A 438 4.59 -3.07 -21.74
CA LEU A 438 5.25 -2.56 -22.95
C LEU A 438 4.48 -1.37 -23.59
N GLU A 439 3.17 -1.31 -23.43
CA GLU A 439 2.37 -0.17 -23.91
C GLU A 439 2.69 1.10 -23.09
N THR A 440 2.93 0.97 -21.77
CA THR A 440 3.45 2.09 -20.97
C THR A 440 4.76 2.61 -21.53
N ALA A 441 5.68 1.72 -21.92
CA ALA A 441 6.96 2.12 -22.50
C ALA A 441 6.79 2.83 -23.85
N LYS A 442 5.91 2.32 -24.74
CA LYS A 442 5.61 2.96 -26.02
C LYS A 442 5.01 4.34 -25.84
N THR A 443 4.00 4.49 -24.98
CA THR A 443 3.37 5.79 -24.72
C THR A 443 4.38 6.79 -24.14
N ILE A 444 5.22 6.37 -23.20
CA ILE A 444 6.26 7.26 -22.64
C ILE A 444 7.28 7.66 -23.70
N LEU A 445 7.66 6.73 -24.60
CA LEU A 445 8.62 6.99 -25.65
C LEU A 445 8.17 8.08 -26.65
N GLU A 446 6.87 8.30 -26.81
CA GLU A 446 6.32 9.39 -27.63
C GLU A 446 6.60 10.78 -27.04
N TYR A 447 6.89 10.86 -25.73
CA TYR A 447 7.20 12.11 -25.03
C TYR A 447 8.71 12.33 -24.78
N LEU A 448 9.58 11.38 -25.16
CA LEU A 448 11.04 11.43 -25.02
C LEU A 448 11.72 11.69 -26.37
#